data_AF-A0A2S3WFE6-F1
#
_entry.id   AF-A0A2S3WFE6-F1
#
_cell.length_a   1.000
_cell.length_b   1.000
_cell.length_c   1.000
_cell.angle_alpha   90.00
_cell.angle_beta   90.00
_cell.angle_gamma   90.00
#
_symmetry.space_group_name_H-M   'P 1'
#
loop_
_entity.id
_entity.type
_entity.pdbx_description
1 polymer ?
#
loop_
_entity_poly.entity_id
_entity_poly.type
_entity_poly.pdbx_seq_one_letter_code
_entity_poly.pdbx_strand_id
1 'polypeptide(L)'
;MDTNKMRDISREQFEKFALSSEGGLFAGHLAKGEDGEYLNYSAQCYWLFWQASREAVAVEIEQIRSEAKRQEDGLKEMLRRQNKQICALRGKP
;
A
#
# COMPACT_ATOMS: atom_id res chain seq x y z
N MET A 1 -9.43 2.95 6.52
CA MET A 1 -9.16 1.99 5.42
C MET A 1 -9.26 0.60 6.02
N ASP A 2 -10.09 -0.26 5.44
CA ASP A 2 -10.42 -1.57 6.01
C ASP A 2 -9.21 -2.52 5.87
N THR A 3 -8.52 -2.77 6.97
CA THR A 3 -7.22 -3.48 6.99
C THR A 3 -7.35 -4.93 6.52
N ASN A 4 -8.53 -5.54 6.69
CA ASN A 4 -8.86 -6.87 6.18
C ASN A 4 -8.82 -6.90 4.64
N LYS A 5 -9.36 -5.88 3.96
CA LYS A 5 -9.35 -5.83 2.47
C LYS A 5 -7.95 -5.71 1.87
N MET A 6 -7.00 -5.07 2.56
CA MET A 6 -5.61 -5.02 2.10
C MET A 6 -4.87 -6.35 2.28
N ARG A 7 -5.21 -7.09 3.34
CA ARG A 7 -4.63 -8.41 3.61
C ARG A 7 -5.00 -9.41 2.52
N ASP A 8 -6.25 -9.37 2.06
CA ASP A 8 -6.76 -10.27 1.02
C ASP A 8 -6.08 -10.05 -0.33
N ILE A 9 -5.92 -8.78 -0.75
CA ILE A 9 -5.24 -8.44 -2.02
C ILE A 9 -3.76 -8.86 -2.00
N SER A 10 -3.07 -8.71 -0.86
CA SER A 10 -1.67 -9.10 -0.73
C SER A 10 -1.48 -10.62 -0.85
N ARG A 11 -2.43 -11.40 -0.32
CA ARG A 11 -2.40 -12.86 -0.39
C ARG A 11 -2.68 -13.35 -1.81
N GLU A 12 -3.66 -12.78 -2.51
CA GLU A 12 -3.90 -13.10 -3.92
C GLU A 12 -2.68 -12.84 -4.81
N GLN A 13 -1.96 -11.74 -4.58
CA GLN A 13 -0.72 -11.43 -5.30
C GLN A 13 0.37 -12.47 -5.05
N PHE A 14 0.54 -12.89 -3.80
CA PHE A 14 1.48 -13.95 -3.43
C PHE A 14 1.10 -15.26 -4.14
N GLU A 15 -0.15 -15.69 -4.04
CA GLU A 15 -0.60 -16.97 -4.62
C GLU A 15 -0.45 -16.97 -6.14
N LYS A 16 -0.79 -15.86 -6.79
CA LYS A 16 -0.60 -15.71 -8.23
C LYS A 16 0.87 -15.81 -8.64
N PHE A 17 1.77 -15.20 -7.88
CA PHE A 17 3.21 -15.33 -8.12
C PHE A 17 3.71 -16.74 -7.83
N ALA A 18 3.30 -17.33 -6.71
CA ALA A 18 3.72 -18.67 -6.31
C ALA A 18 3.31 -19.73 -7.35
N LEU A 19 2.16 -19.57 -7.99
CA LEU A 19 1.67 -20.45 -9.06
C LEU A 19 2.26 -20.13 -10.45
N SER A 20 3.05 -19.07 -10.60
CA SER A 20 3.70 -18.76 -11.87
C SER A 20 4.91 -19.68 -12.12
N SER A 21 5.43 -19.64 -13.35
CA SER A 21 6.68 -20.34 -13.71
C SER A 21 7.86 -19.94 -12.82
N GLU A 22 7.89 -18.70 -12.36
CA GLU A 22 8.94 -18.15 -11.51
C GLU A 22 8.77 -18.56 -10.04
N GLY A 23 7.53 -18.66 -9.56
CA GLY A 23 7.22 -19.08 -8.20
C GLY A 23 7.32 -20.59 -7.98
N GLY A 24 7.02 -21.38 -9.02
CA GLY A 24 7.29 -22.82 -9.07
C GLY A 24 6.44 -23.71 -8.14
N LEU A 25 5.45 -23.15 -7.44
CA LEU A 25 4.48 -23.93 -6.68
C LEU A 25 3.32 -24.38 -7.57
N PHE A 26 2.71 -25.50 -7.19
CA PHE A 26 1.47 -25.96 -7.80
C PHE A 26 0.31 -25.84 -6.81
N ALA A 27 -0.93 -25.86 -7.30
CA ALA A 27 -2.13 -25.58 -6.50
C ALA A 27 -2.23 -26.34 -5.17
N GLY A 28 -1.84 -27.63 -5.14
CA GLY A 28 -1.81 -28.44 -3.93
C GLY A 28 -0.85 -27.95 -2.83
N HIS A 29 0.20 -27.19 -3.16
CA HIS A 29 1.04 -26.53 -2.15
C HIS A 29 0.30 -25.39 -1.43
N LEU A 30 -0.70 -24.79 -2.06
CA LEU A 30 -1.46 -23.67 -1.52
C LEU A 30 -2.77 -24.11 -0.87
N ALA A 31 -2.95 -25.41 -0.60
CA ALA A 31 -4.09 -25.91 0.14
C ALA A 31 -4.13 -25.27 1.54
N LYS A 32 -5.31 -24.79 1.94
CA LYS A 32 -5.52 -24.10 3.21
C LYS A 32 -6.32 -24.94 4.19
N GLY A 33 -6.04 -24.78 5.47
CA GLY A 33 -6.85 -25.31 6.56
C GLY A 33 -8.12 -24.49 6.78
N GLU A 34 -8.94 -24.90 7.75
CA GLU A 34 -10.14 -24.16 8.16
C GLU A 34 -9.81 -22.80 8.79
N ASP A 35 -8.59 -22.64 9.32
CA ASP A 35 -8.05 -21.39 9.84
C ASP A 35 -7.56 -20.42 8.75
N GLY A 36 -7.54 -20.86 7.49
CA GLY A 36 -7.10 -20.07 6.34
C GLY A 36 -5.58 -20.02 6.13
N GLU A 37 -4.79 -20.73 6.95
CA GLU A 37 -3.34 -20.85 6.77
C GLU A 37 -2.98 -22.00 5.82
N TYR A 38 -1.79 -21.96 5.23
CA TYR A 38 -1.37 -23.01 4.32
C TYR A 38 -1.02 -24.28 5.09
N LEU A 39 -1.60 -25.41 4.65
CA LEU A 39 -1.29 -26.73 5.20
C LEU A 39 0.15 -27.16 4.90
N ASN A 40 0.70 -26.68 3.78
CA ASN A 40 2.10 -26.91 3.42
C ASN A 40 3.00 -25.93 4.17
N TYR A 41 3.89 -26.47 5.01
CA TYR A 41 4.80 -25.66 5.82
C TYR A 41 5.70 -24.73 4.99
N SER A 42 6.22 -25.20 3.84
CA SER A 42 7.06 -24.36 2.98
C SER A 42 6.27 -23.19 2.39
N ALA A 43 5.05 -23.44 1.90
CA ALA A 43 4.17 -22.38 1.42
C ALA A 43 3.85 -21.36 2.52
N GLN A 44 3.64 -21.83 3.76
CA GLN A 44 3.47 -20.96 4.91
C GLN A 44 4.71 -20.09 5.17
N CYS A 45 5.91 -20.67 5.17
CA CYS A 45 7.14 -19.90 5.33
C CYS A 45 7.33 -18.85 4.23
N TYR A 46 7.08 -19.22 2.97
CA TYR A 46 7.18 -18.28 1.84
C TYR A 46 6.20 -17.12 1.96
N TRP A 47 4.97 -17.41 2.41
CA TRP A 47 3.97 -16.38 2.68
C TRP A 47 4.43 -15.42 3.78
N LEU A 48 4.96 -15.94 4.89
CA LEU A 48 5.46 -15.10 5.98
C LEU A 48 6.64 -14.22 5.54
N PHE A 49 7.59 -14.75 4.76
CA PHE A 49 8.69 -13.95 4.21
C PHE A 49 8.22 -12.90 3.22
N TRP A 50 7.24 -13.25 2.37
CA TRP A 50 6.61 -12.30 1.46
C TRP A 50 5.96 -11.14 2.21
N GLN A 51 5.19 -11.44 3.28
CA GLN A 51 4.60 -10.41 4.13
C GLN A 51 5.66 -9.51 4.76
N ALA A 52 6.68 -10.09 5.40
CA ALA A 52 7.75 -9.34 6.05
C ALA A 52 8.49 -8.41 5.07
N SER A 53 8.78 -8.88 3.85
CA SER A 53 9.44 -8.07 2.83
C SER A 53 8.66 -6.82 2.42
N ARG A 54 7.33 -6.86 2.56
CA ARG A 54 6.41 -5.80 2.13
C ARG A 54 5.96 -4.89 3.26
N GLU A 55 6.05 -5.34 4.51
CA GLU A 55 5.75 -4.52 5.67
C GLU A 55 6.67 -3.29 5.73
N ALA A 56 7.98 -3.48 5.50
CA ALA A 56 8.94 -2.38 5.43
C ALA A 56 8.56 -1.35 4.33
N VAL A 57 8.23 -1.84 3.13
CA VAL A 57 7.86 -1.00 1.99
C VAL A 57 6.54 -0.25 2.23
N ALA A 58 5.58 -0.87 2.91
CA ALA A 58 4.29 -0.24 3.20
C ALA A 58 4.46 0.98 4.12
N VAL A 59 5.37 0.91 5.10
CA VAL A 59 5.67 2.04 5.99
C VAL A 59 6.28 3.20 5.21
N GLU A 60 7.26 2.93 4.36
CA GLU A 60 7.91 3.96 3.53
C GLU A 60 6.92 4.66 2.59
N ILE A 61 6.06 3.89 1.92
CA ILE A 61 5.05 4.46 1.01
C ILE A 61 4.09 5.40 1.74
N GLU A 62 3.66 5.04 2.96
CA GLU A 62 2.76 5.89 3.73
C GLU A 62 3.44 7.19 4.18
N GLN A 63 4.73 7.12 4.55
CA GLN A 63 5.52 8.31 4.85
C GLN A 63 5.61 9.24 3.64
N ILE A 64 5.96 8.70 2.46
CA ILE A 64 6.03 9.48 1.21
C ILE A 64 4.68 10.11 0.87
N ARG A 65 3.57 9.37 1.01
CA ARG A 65 2.21 9.90 0.78
C ARG A 65 1.87 11.03 1.74
N SER A 66 2.22 10.87 3.01
CA SER A 66 2.01 11.91 4.03
C SER A 66 2.80 13.18 3.72
N GLU A 67 4.04 13.04 3.24
CA GLU A 67 4.90 14.14 2.81
C GLU A 67 4.34 14.84 1.58
N ALA A 68 3.97 14.10 0.54
CA ALA A 68 3.36 14.64 -0.65
C ALA A 68 2.09 15.43 -0.33
N LYS A 69 1.24 14.91 0.57
CA LYS A 69 0.03 15.61 1.02
C LYS A 69 0.35 16.90 1.76
N ARG A 70 1.33 16.90 2.67
CA ARG A 70 1.78 18.11 3.36
C ARG A 70 2.28 19.18 2.38
N GLN A 71 3.03 18.79 1.36
CA GLN A 71 3.51 19.69 0.31
C GLN A 71 2.35 20.27 -0.50
N GLU A 72 1.38 19.43 -0.90
CA GLU A 72 0.20 19.85 -1.64
C GLU A 72 -0.65 20.85 -0.84
N ASP A 73 -0.92 20.55 0.43
CA ASP A 73 -1.70 21.43 1.31
C ASP A 73 -0.96 22.76 1.54
N GLY A 74 0.37 22.73 1.69
CA GLY A 74 1.21 23.92 1.77
C GLY A 74 1.13 24.80 0.51
N LEU A 75 1.19 24.19 -0.68
CA LEU A 75 1.05 24.89 -1.96
C LEU A 75 -0.34 25.54 -2.10
N LYS A 76 -1.41 24.81 -1.75
CA LYS A 76 -2.78 25.33 -1.79
C LYS A 76 -2.95 26.54 -0.87
N GLU A 77 -2.38 26.49 0.34
CA GLU A 77 -2.44 27.60 1.29
C GLU A 77 -1.64 28.82 0.81
N MET A 78 -0.45 28.61 0.22
CA MET A 78 0.29 29.72 -0.41
C MET A 78 -0.50 30.38 -1.53
N LEU A 79 -1.12 29.59 -2.40
CA LEU A 79 -1.95 30.11 -3.50
C LEU A 79 -3.16 30.88 -2.96
N ARG A 80 -3.81 30.36 -1.90
CA ARG A 80 -4.91 31.04 -1.22
C ARG A 80 -4.49 32.41 -0.69
N ARG A 81 -3.30 32.51 -0.07
CA ARG A 81 -2.75 33.77 0.45
C ARG A 81 -2.44 34.76 -0.67
N GLN A 82 -1.79 34.31 -1.74
CA GLN A 82 -1.50 35.15 -2.90
C GLN A 82 -2.77 35.70 -3.54
N ASN A 83 -3.79 34.86 -3.75
CA ASN A 83 -5.07 35.30 -4.30
C ASN A 83 -5.74 36.36 -3.42
N LYS A 84 -5.72 36.18 -2.09
CA LYS A 84 -6.25 37.17 -1.15
C LYS A 84 -5.51 38.52 -1.26
N GLN A 85 -4.19 38.49 -1.41
CA GLN A 85 -3.38 39.70 -1.56
C GLN A 85 -3.65 40.42 -2.89
N ILE A 86 -3.79 39.67 -3.99
CA ILE A 86 -4.15 40.22 -5.31
C ILE A 86 -5.51 40.91 -5.26
N CYS A 87 -6.52 40.27 -4.65
CA CYS A 87 -7.84 40.88 -4.46
C CYS A 87 -7.77 42.19 -3.66
N ALA A 88 -6.96 42.22 -2.59
CA ALA A 88 -6.78 43.42 -1.77
C ALA A 88 -6.08 44.57 -2.52
N LEU A 89 -5.19 44.25 -3.47
CA LEU A 89 -4.51 45.25 -4.31
C LEU A 89 -5.42 45.77 -5.44
N ARG A 90 -6.28 44.91 -6.01
CA ARG A 90 -7.25 45.29 -7.05
C ARG A 90 -8.44 46.11 -6.53
N GLY A 91 -8.68 46.09 -5.21
CA GLY A 91 -9.75 46.85 -4.55
C GLY A 91 -9.33 48.22 -3.99
N LYS A 92 -8.10 48.68 -4.25
CA LYS A 92 -7.68 50.04 -3.91
C LYS A 92 -8.06 51.00 -5.06
N PRO A 93 -8.71 52.15 -4.78
CA PRO A 93 -9.10 53.13 -5.80
C PRO A 93 -7.91 53.72 -6.53
#